data_AF-A0A7K3HBX6-F1
#
_entry.id   AF-A0A7K3HBX6-F1
#
_cell.length_a   1.000
_cell.length_b   1.000
_cell.length_c   1.000
_cell.angle_alpha   90.00
_cell.angle_beta   90.00
_cell.angle_gamma   90.00
#
_symmetry.space_group_name_H-M   'P 1'
#
loop_
_entity.id
_entity.type
_entity.pdbx_description
1 polymer ?
#
loop_
_entity_poly.entity_id
_entity_poly.type
_entity_poly.pdbx_seq_one_letter_code
_entity_poly.pdbx_strand_id
1 'polypeptide(L)'
;MQDAPQAAGADGEFLPDADVASAIAGSRRVVRRKVAAQNGVPTFFDNRMLLLAEIAHSALDGAPDSRRSGQFRAAVTELTDFLRRAEAPRFADPTERLRRSLREVHAAMAADQRTIHRSQGVVSTLTWAGLPLVKSVYDAAIIPMLISELRPASIIELGSGSGASAVWMADVAASAGLEPAVLSVDRNPVAARDARVTFRRGDLTEIGTVLGLAELSALEHPWLVVEDAHVNVRGVLAHFDTVARPGDYLVIEDSIVKRAELLAFLESDGRRYALDTRYTDAFGENVTSAVDSILVRR
;
A
#
# COMPACT_ATOMS: atom_id res chain seq x y z
N MET A 1 -4.44 8.10 37.91
CA MET A 1 -3.83 9.45 37.89
C MET A 1 -2.68 9.38 36.88
N GLN A 2 -3.00 9.67 35.62
CA GLN A 2 -2.05 9.81 34.51
C GLN A 2 -2.74 10.76 33.52
N ASP A 3 -1.99 11.80 33.17
CA ASP A 3 -2.47 13.03 32.55
C ASP A 3 -3.06 12.83 31.17
N ALA A 4 -4.33 13.20 31.02
CA ALA A 4 -4.89 13.54 29.73
C ALA A 4 -4.29 14.90 29.31
N PRO A 5 -3.83 15.08 28.06
CA PRO A 5 -3.37 16.38 27.62
C PRO A 5 -4.57 17.34 27.58
N GLN A 6 -4.51 18.38 28.41
CA GLN A 6 -5.40 19.54 28.32
C GLN A 6 -5.14 20.22 26.98
N ALA A 7 -6.08 20.08 26.04
CA ALA A 7 -6.15 20.92 24.86
C ALA A 7 -6.73 22.28 25.27
N ALA A 8 -5.86 23.24 25.55
CA ALA A 8 -6.22 24.64 25.65
C ALA A 8 -6.41 25.23 24.24
N GLY A 9 -7.59 25.83 24.02
CA GLY A 9 -7.81 26.96 23.11
C GLY A 9 -7.62 26.73 21.61
N ALA A 10 -8.74 26.52 20.90
CA ALA A 10 -8.99 27.22 19.65
C ALA A 10 -10.50 27.21 19.40
N ASP A 11 -11.10 28.40 19.41
CA ASP A 11 -12.36 28.67 18.71
C ASP A 11 -12.12 28.47 17.22
N GLY A 12 -12.07 27.20 16.80
CA GLY A 12 -12.11 26.81 15.41
C GLY A 12 -13.50 27.10 14.89
N GLU A 13 -13.57 27.87 13.80
CA GLU A 13 -14.79 28.13 13.04
C GLU A 13 -15.51 26.80 12.80
N PHE A 14 -16.77 26.71 13.23
CA PHE A 14 -17.56 25.49 13.03
C PHE A 14 -17.72 25.27 11.53
N LEU A 15 -17.47 24.03 11.07
CA LEU A 15 -17.86 23.66 9.72
C LEU A 15 -19.35 23.97 9.53
N PRO A 16 -19.75 24.62 8.41
CA PRO A 16 -21.15 24.87 8.12
C PRO A 16 -22.00 23.61 8.27
N ASP A 17 -23.21 23.73 8.83
CA ASP A 17 -24.11 22.59 9.04
C ASP A 17 -24.38 21.81 7.73
N ALA A 18 -24.37 22.52 6.58
CA ALA A 18 -24.48 21.91 5.26
C ALA A 18 -23.31 20.97 4.93
N ASP A 19 -22.08 21.34 5.30
CA ASP A 19 -20.88 20.54 5.05
C ASP A 19 -20.88 19.30 5.96
N VAL A 20 -21.27 19.46 7.22
CA VAL A 20 -21.42 18.35 8.16
C VAL A 20 -22.49 17.37 7.67
N ALA A 21 -23.67 17.87 7.27
CA ALA A 21 -24.75 17.05 6.74
C ALA A 21 -24.32 16.32 5.45
N SER A 22 -23.57 16.99 4.58
CA SER A 22 -22.99 16.40 3.37
C SER A 22 -22.02 15.26 3.70
N ALA A 23 -21.10 15.46 4.66
CA ALA A 23 -20.15 14.44 5.10
C ALA A 23 -20.86 13.21 5.68
N ILE A 24 -21.90 13.39 6.50
CA ILE A 24 -22.72 12.30 7.06
C ILE A 24 -23.43 11.53 5.93
N ALA A 25 -24.15 12.23 5.06
CA ALA A 25 -24.93 11.61 3.99
C ALA A 25 -24.03 10.89 2.97
N GLY A 26 -22.92 11.51 2.59
CA GLY A 26 -21.90 10.95 1.71
C GLY A 26 -21.28 9.69 2.30
N SER A 27 -20.83 9.74 3.55
CA SER A 27 -20.23 8.58 4.23
C SER A 27 -21.20 7.41 4.33
N ARG A 28 -22.47 7.66 4.74
CA ARG A 28 -23.51 6.62 4.79
C ARG A 28 -23.74 5.98 3.41
N ARG A 29 -23.77 6.78 2.34
CA ARG A 29 -23.91 6.30 0.96
C ARG A 29 -22.74 5.40 0.55
N VAL A 30 -21.50 5.83 0.80
CA VAL A 30 -20.30 5.04 0.50
C VAL A 30 -20.31 3.72 1.27
N VAL A 31 -20.58 3.74 2.58
CA VAL A 31 -20.63 2.52 3.40
C VAL A 31 -21.69 1.56 2.89
N ARG A 32 -22.91 2.03 2.58
CA ARG A 32 -23.97 1.16 2.03
C ARG A 32 -23.55 0.49 0.72
N ARG A 33 -22.91 1.24 -0.19
CA ARG A 33 -22.39 0.67 -1.45
C ARG A 33 -21.29 -0.37 -1.19
N LYS A 34 -20.37 -0.08 -0.27
CA LYS A 34 -19.27 -0.98 0.12
C LYS A 34 -19.80 -2.26 0.74
N VAL A 35 -20.74 -2.17 1.68
CA VAL A 35 -21.38 -3.33 2.32
C VAL A 35 -22.17 -4.17 1.31
N ALA A 36 -22.86 -3.54 0.36
CA ALA A 36 -23.53 -4.26 -0.72
C ALA A 36 -22.53 -5.06 -1.60
N ALA A 37 -21.38 -4.47 -1.94
CA ALA A 37 -20.30 -5.16 -2.64
C ALA A 37 -19.64 -6.29 -1.81
N GLN A 38 -19.81 -6.26 -0.48
CA GLN A 38 -19.38 -7.29 0.46
C GLN A 38 -20.48 -8.33 0.75
N ASN A 39 -21.45 -8.51 -0.16
CA ASN A 39 -22.59 -9.42 0.01
C ASN A 39 -23.40 -9.15 1.30
N GLY A 40 -23.47 -7.89 1.73
CA GLY A 40 -24.21 -7.47 2.92
C GLY A 40 -23.45 -7.59 4.24
N VAL A 41 -22.19 -8.04 4.24
CA VAL A 41 -21.39 -8.21 5.47
C VAL A 41 -20.55 -6.96 5.74
N PRO A 42 -20.80 -6.21 6.83
CA PRO A 42 -19.99 -5.03 7.17
C PRO A 42 -18.67 -5.41 7.87
N THR A 43 -17.62 -4.62 7.65
CA THR A 43 -16.40 -4.69 8.45
C THR A 43 -16.53 -3.91 9.75
N PHE A 44 -15.57 -4.07 10.68
CA PHE A 44 -15.49 -3.21 11.87
C PHE A 44 -15.39 -1.72 11.51
N PHE A 45 -14.68 -1.40 10.44
CA PHE A 45 -14.55 -0.02 9.96
C PHE A 45 -15.87 0.51 9.39
N ASP A 46 -16.63 -0.32 8.65
CA ASP A 46 -17.96 0.07 8.15
C ASP A 46 -18.91 0.42 9.30
N ASN A 47 -18.94 -0.42 10.33
CA ASN A 47 -19.76 -0.18 11.54
C ASN A 47 -19.31 1.08 12.29
N ARG A 48 -18.00 1.33 12.37
CA ARG A 48 -17.46 2.57 12.94
C ARG A 48 -17.96 3.80 12.18
N MET A 49 -17.88 3.79 10.85
CA MET A 49 -18.34 4.92 10.03
C MET A 49 -19.84 5.19 10.22
N LEU A 50 -20.66 4.15 10.33
CA LEU A 50 -22.09 4.31 10.62
C LEU A 50 -22.34 4.88 12.03
N LEU A 51 -21.59 4.42 13.03
CA LEU A 51 -21.67 4.94 14.40
C LEU A 51 -21.27 6.42 14.46
N LEU A 52 -20.17 6.81 13.82
CA LEU A 52 -19.73 8.20 13.78
C LEU A 52 -20.76 9.08 13.06
N ALA A 53 -21.35 8.58 11.97
CA ALA A 53 -22.43 9.27 11.26
C ALA A 53 -23.67 9.48 12.15
N GLU A 54 -24.00 8.52 13.01
CA GLU A 54 -25.09 8.66 13.98
C GLU A 54 -24.75 9.68 15.07
N ILE A 55 -23.57 9.61 15.68
CA ILE A 55 -23.09 10.58 16.67
C ILE A 55 -23.15 12.01 16.10
N ALA A 56 -22.65 12.20 14.88
CA ALA A 56 -22.65 13.50 14.22
C ALA A 56 -24.07 13.98 13.90
N HIS A 57 -24.94 13.09 13.43
CA HIS A 57 -26.33 13.43 13.13
C HIS A 57 -27.13 13.82 14.38
N SER A 58 -27.04 13.03 15.46
CA SER A 58 -27.73 13.34 16.71
C SER A 58 -27.26 14.66 17.32
N ALA A 59 -25.99 15.04 17.15
CA ALA A 59 -25.48 16.32 17.61
C ALA A 59 -26.00 17.51 16.78
N LEU A 60 -26.24 17.34 15.47
CA LEU A 60 -26.86 18.38 14.64
C LEU A 60 -28.30 18.68 15.08
N ASP A 61 -29.07 17.64 15.43
CA ASP A 61 -30.47 17.77 15.85
C ASP A 61 -30.63 18.11 17.36
N GLY A 62 -29.54 18.03 18.13
CA GLY A 62 -29.51 18.25 19.57
C GLY A 62 -29.29 19.70 20.00
N ALA A 63 -29.12 19.91 21.31
CA ALA A 63 -28.83 21.22 21.89
C ALA A 63 -27.50 21.79 21.35
N PRO A 64 -27.33 23.12 21.19
CA PRO A 64 -26.14 23.72 20.59
C PRO A 64 -24.78 23.30 21.21
N ASP A 65 -24.76 22.97 22.49
CA ASP A 65 -23.55 22.51 23.20
C ASP A 65 -23.09 21.10 22.80
N SER A 66 -23.96 20.26 22.23
CA SER A 66 -23.60 18.92 21.73
C SER A 66 -22.50 19.00 20.64
N ARG A 67 -22.53 20.07 19.85
CA ARG A 67 -21.60 20.37 18.75
C ARG A 67 -20.24 20.85 19.25
N ARG A 68 -20.15 21.26 20.52
CA ARG A 68 -18.88 21.64 21.18
C ARG A 68 -18.12 20.43 21.70
N SER A 69 -18.73 19.24 21.70
CA SER A 69 -18.08 18.03 22.19
C SER A 69 -16.89 17.62 21.31
N GLY A 70 -15.81 17.16 21.93
CA GLY A 70 -14.67 16.60 21.20
C GLY A 70 -15.04 15.37 20.37
N GLN A 71 -16.05 14.61 20.82
CA GLN A 71 -16.58 13.44 20.09
C GLN A 71 -17.24 13.83 18.77
N PHE A 72 -18.07 14.87 18.76
CA PHE A 72 -18.66 15.39 17.53
C PHE A 72 -17.58 15.82 16.53
N ARG A 73 -16.62 16.64 16.98
CA ARG A 73 -15.54 17.14 16.12
C ARG A 73 -14.73 15.99 15.52
N ALA A 74 -14.33 15.02 16.33
CA ALA A 74 -13.60 13.84 15.86
C ALA A 74 -14.40 13.02 14.85
N ALA A 75 -15.71 12.83 15.09
CA ALA A 75 -16.59 12.11 14.17
C ALA A 75 -16.70 12.81 12.81
N VAL A 76 -16.93 14.14 12.80
CA VAL A 76 -17.04 14.91 11.56
C VAL A 76 -15.73 14.90 10.78
N THR A 77 -14.59 15.06 11.46
CA THR A 77 -13.27 14.99 10.82
C THR A 77 -13.05 13.63 10.15
N GLU A 78 -13.29 12.54 10.87
CA GLU A 78 -13.05 11.19 10.34
C GLU A 78 -14.02 10.83 9.20
N LEU A 79 -15.30 11.24 9.28
CA LEU A 79 -16.26 11.08 8.18
C LEU A 79 -15.85 11.86 6.93
N THR A 80 -15.38 13.10 7.12
CA THR A 80 -14.92 13.96 6.02
C THR A 80 -13.69 13.36 5.34
N ASP A 81 -12.73 12.88 6.13
CA ASP A 81 -11.53 12.22 5.61
C ASP A 81 -11.84 10.91 4.91
N PHE A 82 -12.75 10.10 5.47
CA PHE A 82 -13.24 8.88 4.84
C PHE A 82 -13.90 9.17 3.49
N LEU A 83 -14.82 10.15 3.44
CA LEU A 83 -15.53 10.51 2.22
C LEU A 83 -14.56 11.00 1.13
N ARG A 84 -13.65 11.91 1.50
CA ARG A 84 -12.60 12.42 0.62
C ARG A 84 -11.76 11.29 0.02
N ARG A 85 -11.38 10.29 0.83
CA ARG A 85 -10.63 9.11 0.35
C ARG A 85 -11.47 8.22 -0.54
N ALA A 86 -12.74 7.98 -0.19
CA ALA A 86 -13.63 7.12 -0.95
C ALA A 86 -14.01 7.70 -2.33
N GLU A 87 -13.98 9.03 -2.47
CA GLU A 87 -14.27 9.74 -3.71
C GLU A 87 -13.00 10.07 -4.52
N ALA A 88 -11.80 9.88 -3.93
CA ALA A 88 -10.54 10.08 -4.63
C ALA A 88 -10.36 9.06 -5.77
N PRO A 89 -9.70 9.45 -6.88
CA PRO A 89 -9.37 8.50 -7.93
C PRO A 89 -8.42 7.43 -7.38
N ARG A 90 -8.65 6.18 -7.80
CA ARG A 90 -7.77 5.04 -7.47
C ARG A 90 -6.32 5.29 -7.85
N PHE A 91 -6.11 5.98 -8.96
CA PHE A 91 -4.78 6.20 -9.47
C PHE A 91 -4.40 7.67 -9.37
N ALA A 92 -3.23 7.94 -8.79
CA ALA A 92 -2.71 9.27 -8.54
C ALA A 92 -1.34 9.47 -9.17
N ASP A 93 -0.89 10.72 -9.30
CA ASP A 93 0.49 11.04 -9.67
C ASP A 93 1.40 10.72 -8.47
N PRO A 94 2.32 9.74 -8.59
CA PRO A 94 3.21 9.37 -7.49
C PRO A 94 4.14 10.54 -7.09
N THR A 95 4.48 11.43 -8.01
CA THR A 95 5.43 12.52 -7.75
C THR A 95 4.87 13.58 -6.80
N GLU A 96 3.55 13.79 -6.78
CA GLU A 96 2.91 14.70 -5.82
C GLU A 96 3.15 14.23 -4.38
N ARG A 97 3.03 12.91 -4.15
CA ARG A 97 3.23 12.31 -2.84
C ARG A 97 4.71 12.20 -2.46
N LEU A 98 5.58 11.89 -3.42
CA LEU A 98 7.02 11.77 -3.21
C LEU A 98 7.71 13.11 -2.92
N ARG A 99 7.15 14.24 -3.36
CA ARG A 99 7.66 15.59 -3.04
C ARG A 99 7.41 16.04 -1.60
N ARG A 100 6.49 15.39 -0.89
CA ARG A 100 6.24 15.67 0.53
C ARG A 100 7.49 15.40 1.35
N SER A 101 7.74 16.23 2.36
CA SER A 101 8.77 15.99 3.36
C SER A 101 8.47 14.73 4.17
N LEU A 102 9.49 14.09 4.74
CA LEU A 102 9.31 12.92 5.61
C LEU A 102 8.38 13.22 6.80
N ARG A 103 8.40 14.46 7.31
CA ARG A 103 7.50 14.90 8.39
C ARG A 103 6.04 14.84 7.95
N GLU A 104 5.73 15.34 6.76
CA GLU A 104 4.37 15.31 6.21
C GLU A 104 3.91 13.89 5.90
N VAL A 105 4.79 13.05 5.36
CA VAL A 105 4.49 11.63 5.11
C VAL A 105 4.17 10.91 6.42
N HIS A 106 5.03 11.01 7.43
CA HIS A 106 4.79 10.39 8.74
C HIS A 106 3.53 10.91 9.42
N ALA A 107 3.19 12.20 9.25
CA ALA A 107 1.96 12.76 9.79
C ALA A 107 0.71 12.27 9.07
N ALA A 108 0.82 11.91 7.79
CA ALA A 108 -0.29 11.42 6.98
C ALA A 108 -0.51 9.91 7.10
N MET A 109 0.52 9.13 7.45
CA MET A 109 0.43 7.68 7.60
C MET A 109 -0.64 7.29 8.62
N ALA A 110 -1.52 6.34 8.25
CA ALA A 110 -2.60 5.91 9.14
C ALA A 110 -2.11 4.99 10.29
N ALA A 111 -0.93 4.39 10.13
CA ALA A 111 -0.25 3.63 11.18
C ALA A 111 1.10 4.29 11.50
N ASP A 112 1.41 4.41 12.79
CA ASP A 112 2.69 4.96 13.20
C ASP A 112 3.85 4.01 12.85
N GLN A 113 5.07 4.55 12.79
CA GLN A 113 6.28 3.80 12.46
C GLN A 113 6.50 2.60 13.40
N ARG A 114 6.08 2.72 14.68
CA ARG A 114 6.20 1.63 15.64
C ARG A 114 5.29 0.46 15.27
N THR A 115 4.07 0.74 14.82
CA THR A 115 3.10 -0.25 14.37
C THR A 115 3.62 -0.93 13.10
N ILE A 116 4.13 -0.16 12.13
CA ILE A 116 4.74 -0.71 10.91
C ILE A 116 5.93 -1.61 11.26
N HIS A 117 6.90 -1.19 12.07
CA HIS A 117 8.04 -2.05 12.42
C HIS A 117 7.64 -3.34 13.16
N ARG A 118 6.64 -3.25 14.04
CA ARG A 118 6.15 -4.43 14.80
C ARG A 118 5.37 -5.42 13.93
N SER A 119 4.89 -4.98 12.76
CA SER A 119 4.06 -5.77 11.85
C SER A 119 4.83 -6.92 11.16
N GLN A 120 6.16 -6.94 11.23
CA GLN A 120 6.99 -8.06 10.77
C GLN A 120 7.26 -9.11 11.85
N GLY A 121 6.79 -8.87 13.09
CA GLY A 121 7.00 -9.73 14.24
C GLY A 121 8.10 -9.21 15.18
N VAL A 122 7.74 -8.99 16.45
CA VAL A 122 8.63 -8.33 17.44
C VAL A 122 9.70 -9.28 18.00
N VAL A 123 9.31 -10.51 18.31
CA VAL A 123 10.19 -11.53 18.90
C VAL A 123 10.62 -12.56 17.86
N SER A 124 9.75 -12.84 16.89
CA SER A 124 9.98 -13.79 15.82
C SER A 124 9.25 -13.29 14.58
N THR A 125 9.87 -13.51 13.42
CA THR A 125 9.28 -13.14 12.13
C THR A 125 8.12 -14.06 11.78
N LEU A 126 7.31 -13.65 10.80
CA LEU A 126 6.41 -14.58 10.11
C LEU A 126 7.22 -15.73 9.50
N THR A 127 6.58 -16.87 9.29
CA THR A 127 7.18 -18.01 8.59
C THR A 127 6.23 -18.51 7.51
N TRP A 128 6.79 -18.98 6.40
CA TRP A 128 6.06 -19.62 5.31
C TRP A 128 6.85 -20.82 4.80
N ALA A 129 6.18 -21.98 4.65
CA ALA A 129 6.84 -23.24 4.30
C ALA A 129 8.07 -23.58 5.19
N GLY A 130 8.03 -23.20 6.48
CA GLY A 130 9.14 -23.41 7.42
C GLY A 130 10.31 -22.43 7.27
N LEU A 131 10.22 -21.45 6.38
CA LEU A 131 11.24 -20.41 6.15
C LEU A 131 10.80 -19.06 6.73
N PRO A 132 11.72 -18.21 7.23
CA PRO A 132 11.39 -16.86 7.70
C PRO A 132 10.84 -15.99 6.56
N LEU A 133 9.63 -15.46 6.70
CA LEU A 133 9.01 -14.53 5.75
C LEU A 133 9.10 -13.11 6.32
N VAL A 134 9.89 -12.25 5.69
CA VAL A 134 10.15 -10.88 6.16
C VAL A 134 9.26 -9.88 5.42
N LYS A 135 7.94 -10.08 5.50
CA LYS A 135 6.94 -9.14 4.98
C LYS A 135 6.12 -8.58 6.15
N SER A 136 5.64 -7.34 6.04
CA SER A 136 4.68 -6.85 7.03
C SER A 136 3.37 -7.64 6.94
N VAL A 137 2.59 -7.71 8.02
CA VAL A 137 1.23 -8.29 7.93
C VAL A 137 0.32 -7.51 6.97
N TYR A 138 0.65 -6.25 6.65
CA TYR A 138 -0.10 -5.45 5.68
C TYR A 138 0.25 -5.85 4.24
N ASP A 139 1.53 -5.99 3.92
CA ASP A 139 1.99 -6.45 2.60
C ASP A 139 1.55 -7.90 2.35
N ALA A 140 1.54 -8.72 3.41
CA ALA A 140 0.99 -10.08 3.38
C ALA A 140 -0.51 -10.14 3.03
N ALA A 141 -1.26 -9.04 3.18
CA ALA A 141 -2.64 -8.92 2.73
C ALA A 141 -2.74 -8.22 1.36
N ILE A 142 -1.93 -7.20 1.11
CA ILE A 142 -1.95 -6.39 -0.12
C ILE A 142 -1.48 -7.20 -1.33
N ILE A 143 -0.37 -7.93 -1.23
CA ILE A 143 0.21 -8.67 -2.36
C ILE A 143 -0.76 -9.75 -2.88
N PRO A 144 -1.43 -10.56 -2.03
CA PRO A 144 -2.47 -11.48 -2.53
C PRO A 144 -3.63 -10.80 -3.23
N MET A 145 -4.08 -9.64 -2.73
CA MET A 145 -5.11 -8.85 -3.41
C MET A 145 -4.63 -8.41 -4.80
N LEU A 146 -3.39 -7.91 -4.89
CA LEU A 146 -2.78 -7.48 -6.14
C LEU A 146 -2.61 -8.66 -7.11
N ILE A 147 -2.06 -9.79 -6.68
CA ILE A 147 -1.90 -11.00 -7.52
C ILE A 147 -3.25 -11.48 -8.04
N SER A 148 -4.29 -11.50 -7.19
CA SER A 148 -5.62 -11.94 -7.60
C SER A 148 -6.25 -11.03 -8.66
N GLU A 149 -6.02 -9.71 -8.58
CA GLU A 149 -6.58 -8.74 -9.52
C GLU A 149 -5.76 -8.63 -10.80
N LEU A 150 -4.43 -8.57 -10.67
CA LEU A 150 -3.48 -8.46 -11.77
C LEU A 150 -3.41 -9.74 -12.60
N ARG A 151 -3.53 -10.90 -11.94
CA ARG A 151 -3.29 -12.23 -12.52
C ARG A 151 -1.94 -12.28 -13.28
N PRO A 152 -0.81 -12.05 -12.58
CA PRO A 152 0.49 -11.94 -13.24
C PRO A 152 0.83 -13.24 -14.00
N ALA A 153 1.47 -13.08 -15.15
CA ALA A 153 2.10 -14.19 -15.88
C ALA A 153 3.57 -14.37 -15.47
N SER A 154 4.20 -13.31 -14.95
CA SER A 154 5.53 -13.37 -14.34
C SER A 154 5.57 -12.57 -13.03
N ILE A 155 6.23 -13.12 -12.02
CA ILE A 155 6.55 -12.45 -10.76
C ILE A 155 8.07 -12.38 -10.65
N ILE A 156 8.62 -11.17 -10.56
CA ILE A 156 10.06 -10.94 -10.42
C ILE A 156 10.34 -10.28 -9.07
N GLU A 157 11.10 -10.96 -8.22
CA GLU A 157 11.55 -10.45 -6.93
C GLU A 157 13.05 -10.14 -6.96
N LEU A 158 13.41 -8.96 -6.45
CA LEU A 158 14.78 -8.49 -6.34
C LEU A 158 15.11 -8.31 -4.86
N GLY A 159 15.97 -9.16 -4.31
CA GLY A 159 16.16 -9.35 -2.87
C GLY A 159 15.40 -10.59 -2.42
N SER A 160 16.07 -11.75 -2.38
CA SER A 160 15.43 -13.02 -2.00
C SER A 160 15.38 -13.22 -0.49
N GLY A 161 16.37 -12.69 0.26
CA GLY A 161 16.48 -12.93 1.69
C GLY A 161 16.57 -14.43 2.03
N SER A 162 15.52 -14.99 2.63
CA SER A 162 15.41 -16.44 2.91
C SER A 162 14.87 -17.26 1.73
N GLY A 163 14.28 -16.60 0.72
CA GLY A 163 13.53 -17.17 -0.38
C GLY A 163 12.05 -17.44 -0.06
N ALA A 164 11.60 -17.17 1.17
CA ALA A 164 10.24 -17.47 1.60
C ALA A 164 9.18 -16.64 0.85
N SER A 165 9.47 -15.38 0.52
CA SER A 165 8.52 -14.48 -0.16
C SER A 165 8.25 -14.91 -1.59
N ALA A 166 9.27 -15.33 -2.35
CA ALA A 166 9.07 -15.91 -3.68
C ALA A 166 8.21 -17.19 -3.65
N VAL A 167 8.49 -18.09 -2.70
CA VAL A 167 7.68 -19.32 -2.52
C VAL A 167 6.24 -18.98 -2.12
N TRP A 168 6.07 -18.05 -1.19
CA TRP A 168 4.77 -17.56 -0.77
C TRP A 168 3.97 -16.93 -1.92
N MET A 169 4.59 -16.08 -2.75
CA MET A 169 3.93 -15.50 -3.93
C MET A 169 3.54 -16.58 -4.95
N ALA A 170 4.35 -17.62 -5.13
CA ALA A 170 4.00 -18.77 -5.96
C ALA A 170 2.78 -19.53 -5.41
N ASP A 171 2.70 -19.76 -4.10
CA ASP A 171 1.55 -20.39 -3.45
C ASP A 171 0.28 -19.54 -3.55
N VAL A 172 0.40 -18.24 -3.34
CA VAL A 172 -0.71 -17.29 -3.50
C VAL A 172 -1.22 -17.31 -4.95
N ALA A 173 -0.33 -17.27 -5.94
CA ALA A 173 -0.71 -17.36 -7.35
C ALA A 173 -1.40 -18.70 -7.66
N ALA A 174 -0.84 -19.83 -7.22
CA ALA A 174 -1.44 -21.15 -7.39
C ALA A 174 -2.84 -21.24 -6.78
N SER A 175 -3.06 -20.64 -5.60
CA SER A 175 -4.38 -20.59 -4.95
C SER A 175 -5.43 -19.83 -5.77
N ALA A 176 -5.00 -18.90 -6.64
CA ALA A 176 -5.85 -18.17 -7.57
C ALA A 176 -5.98 -18.85 -8.95
N GLY A 177 -5.45 -20.07 -9.09
CA GLY A 177 -5.41 -20.84 -10.34
C GLY A 177 -4.45 -20.25 -11.37
N LEU A 178 -3.33 -19.70 -10.91
CA LEU A 178 -2.27 -19.11 -11.74
C LEU A 178 -0.97 -19.89 -11.58
N GLU A 179 -0.19 -19.97 -12.65
CA GLU A 179 1.15 -20.60 -12.65
C GLU A 179 2.15 -19.63 -13.29
N PRO A 180 2.42 -18.46 -12.68
CA PRO A 180 3.36 -17.51 -13.25
C PRO A 180 4.79 -18.04 -13.21
N ALA A 181 5.63 -17.56 -14.12
CA ALA A 181 7.07 -17.69 -13.94
C ALA A 181 7.50 -16.85 -12.72
N VAL A 182 8.04 -17.50 -11.68
CA VAL A 182 8.56 -16.79 -10.50
C VAL A 182 10.08 -16.78 -10.53
N LEU A 183 10.66 -15.59 -10.57
CA LEU A 183 12.10 -15.36 -10.58
C LEU A 183 12.47 -14.53 -9.36
N SER A 184 13.40 -15.02 -8.54
CA SER A 184 13.90 -14.31 -7.37
C SER A 184 15.42 -14.18 -7.44
N VAL A 185 15.92 -12.94 -7.33
CA VAL A 185 17.33 -12.60 -7.54
C VAL A 185 17.94 -12.03 -6.27
N ASP A 186 19.09 -12.57 -5.85
CA ASP A 186 19.85 -12.06 -4.71
C ASP A 186 21.35 -12.20 -4.92
N ARG A 187 22.15 -11.32 -4.31
CA ARG A 187 23.61 -11.42 -4.35
C ARG A 187 24.11 -12.68 -3.63
N ASN A 188 23.37 -13.10 -2.60
CA ASN A 188 23.65 -14.28 -1.81
C ASN A 188 22.81 -15.47 -2.31
N PRO A 189 23.39 -16.68 -2.41
CA PRO A 189 22.62 -17.85 -2.75
C PRO A 189 21.61 -18.18 -1.64
N VAL A 190 20.39 -18.46 -2.03
CA VAL A 190 19.30 -18.86 -1.12
C VAL A 190 19.26 -20.39 -0.99
N ALA A 191 18.99 -20.89 0.21
CA ALA A 191 18.87 -22.32 0.48
C ALA A 191 17.50 -22.89 0.08
N ALA A 192 16.47 -22.04 0.00
CA ALA A 192 15.12 -22.40 -0.40
C ALA A 192 15.10 -23.10 -1.77
N ARG A 193 14.20 -24.09 -1.92
CA ARG A 193 14.00 -24.84 -3.16
C ARG A 193 12.50 -24.99 -3.38
N ASP A 194 12.05 -24.59 -4.56
CA ASP A 194 10.69 -24.81 -5.04
C ASP A 194 10.74 -24.95 -6.56
N ALA A 195 10.01 -25.91 -7.14
CA ALA A 195 10.07 -26.18 -8.57
C ALA A 195 9.45 -25.06 -9.42
N ARG A 196 8.60 -24.21 -8.82
CA ARG A 196 7.94 -23.07 -9.46
C ARG A 196 8.78 -21.80 -9.42
N VAL A 197 9.84 -21.77 -8.60
CA VAL A 197 10.66 -20.58 -8.37
C VAL A 197 12.07 -20.78 -8.90
N THR A 198 12.49 -19.90 -9.81
CA THR A 198 13.87 -19.78 -10.24
C THR A 198 14.62 -18.83 -9.32
N PHE A 199 15.44 -19.38 -8.43
CA PHE A 199 16.37 -18.59 -7.63
C PHE A 199 17.66 -18.34 -8.39
N ARG A 200 18.05 -17.06 -8.51
CA ARG A 200 19.24 -16.64 -9.23
C ARG A 200 20.17 -15.85 -8.32
N ARG A 201 21.44 -16.22 -8.33
CA ARG A 201 22.50 -15.41 -7.73
C ARG A 201 22.89 -14.29 -8.70
N GLY A 202 22.88 -13.04 -8.25
CA GLY A 202 23.32 -11.90 -9.06
C GLY A 202 23.46 -10.61 -8.25
N ASP A 203 24.39 -9.75 -8.65
CA ASP A 203 24.55 -8.41 -8.06
C ASP A 203 23.75 -7.38 -8.86
N LEU A 204 22.78 -6.73 -8.22
CA LEU A 204 21.87 -5.79 -8.90
C LEU A 204 22.53 -4.46 -9.26
N THR A 205 23.77 -4.19 -8.80
CA THR A 205 24.59 -3.11 -9.39
C THR A 205 24.87 -3.37 -10.87
N GLU A 206 24.84 -4.63 -11.29
CA GLU A 206 25.08 -5.10 -12.66
C GLU A 206 23.78 -5.67 -13.28
N ILE A 207 22.62 -5.04 -13.03
CA ILE A 207 21.29 -5.55 -13.41
C ILE A 207 21.20 -6.05 -14.87
N GLY A 208 21.82 -5.33 -15.82
CA GLY A 208 21.79 -5.73 -17.23
C GLY A 208 22.53 -7.02 -17.55
N THR A 209 23.47 -7.45 -16.70
CA THR A 209 24.16 -8.73 -16.79
C THR A 209 23.38 -9.83 -16.07
N VAL A 210 22.76 -9.51 -14.93
CA VAL A 210 21.99 -10.47 -14.14
C VAL A 210 20.65 -10.84 -14.80
N LEU A 211 19.97 -9.83 -15.35
CA LEU A 211 18.70 -9.93 -16.07
C LEU A 211 18.81 -9.14 -17.36
N GLY A 212 19.29 -9.76 -18.44
CA GLY A 212 19.45 -9.09 -19.73
C GLY A 212 18.10 -8.69 -20.34
N LEU A 213 18.09 -7.63 -21.16
CA LEU A 213 16.85 -7.14 -21.80
C LEU A 213 16.17 -8.19 -22.68
N ALA A 214 16.94 -9.06 -23.35
CA ALA A 214 16.38 -10.13 -24.17
C ALA A 214 15.63 -11.17 -23.33
N GLU A 215 16.15 -11.49 -22.14
CA GLU A 215 15.48 -12.39 -21.19
C GLU A 215 14.24 -11.72 -20.60
N LEU A 216 14.35 -10.48 -20.13
CA LEU A 216 13.19 -9.74 -19.62
C LEU A 216 12.09 -9.63 -20.69
N SER A 217 12.44 -9.28 -21.92
CA SER A 217 11.47 -9.16 -23.03
C SER A 217 10.75 -10.47 -23.37
N ALA A 218 11.32 -11.62 -22.98
CA ALA A 218 10.74 -12.94 -23.19
C ALA A 218 9.77 -13.36 -22.08
N LEU A 219 9.78 -12.69 -20.93
CA LEU A 219 8.85 -12.96 -19.83
C LEU A 219 7.42 -12.54 -20.22
N GLU A 220 6.45 -13.41 -19.93
CA GLU A 220 5.05 -13.12 -20.23
C GLU A 220 4.48 -12.06 -19.27
N HIS A 221 3.65 -11.18 -19.81
CA HIS A 221 2.97 -10.08 -19.09
C HIS A 221 1.53 -10.49 -18.72
N PRO A 222 0.92 -9.87 -17.69
CA PRO A 222 1.45 -8.77 -16.89
C PRO A 222 2.50 -9.21 -15.88
N TRP A 223 3.45 -8.31 -15.59
CA TRP A 223 4.48 -8.50 -14.57
C TRP A 223 4.04 -7.95 -13.23
N LEU A 224 4.44 -8.65 -12.17
CA LEU A 224 4.58 -8.10 -10.83
C LEU A 224 6.06 -8.08 -10.47
N VAL A 225 6.67 -6.89 -10.42
CA VAL A 225 8.05 -6.71 -9.99
C VAL A 225 8.05 -6.21 -8.54
N VAL A 226 8.76 -6.91 -7.66
CA VAL A 226 8.95 -6.55 -6.24
C VAL A 226 10.42 -6.19 -6.02
N GLU A 227 10.73 -4.94 -5.72
CA GLU A 227 12.08 -4.44 -5.46
C GLU A 227 12.33 -4.28 -3.96
N ASP A 228 13.19 -5.13 -3.41
CA ASP A 228 13.50 -5.27 -1.97
C ASP A 228 15.01 -5.47 -1.71
N ALA A 229 15.87 -5.00 -2.61
CA ALA A 229 17.32 -5.21 -2.53
C ALA A 229 18.11 -3.99 -2.01
N HIS A 230 17.46 -2.81 -1.97
CA HIS A 230 18.00 -1.53 -1.45
C HIS A 230 19.34 -1.09 -2.10
N VAL A 231 19.63 -1.58 -3.30
CA VAL A 231 20.84 -1.23 -4.05
C VAL A 231 20.47 -0.90 -5.50
N ASN A 232 21.10 0.13 -6.05
CA ASN A 232 20.92 0.54 -7.44
C ASN A 232 19.44 0.69 -7.85
N VAL A 233 18.59 1.19 -6.94
CA VAL A 233 17.12 1.20 -7.10
C VAL A 233 16.75 1.93 -8.40
N ARG A 234 17.30 3.12 -8.64
CA ARG A 234 17.05 3.85 -9.89
C ARG A 234 17.49 3.07 -11.14
N GLY A 235 18.67 2.44 -11.11
CA GLY A 235 19.20 1.69 -12.25
C GLY A 235 18.38 0.45 -12.57
N VAL A 236 17.94 -0.27 -11.53
CA VAL A 236 17.01 -1.39 -11.63
C VAL A 236 15.69 -0.94 -12.26
N LEU A 237 15.05 0.09 -11.71
CA LEU A 237 13.76 0.57 -12.23
C LEU A 237 13.87 1.03 -13.68
N ALA A 238 14.92 1.79 -14.02
CA ALA A 238 15.18 2.22 -15.39
C ALA A 238 15.41 1.04 -16.35
N HIS A 239 16.01 -0.05 -15.87
CA HIS A 239 16.23 -1.25 -16.67
C HIS A 239 14.92 -1.98 -17.00
N PHE A 240 14.06 -2.22 -16.01
CA PHE A 240 12.72 -2.79 -16.24
C PHE A 240 11.85 -1.89 -17.13
N ASP A 241 11.93 -0.58 -16.92
CA ASP A 241 11.16 0.42 -17.66
C ASP A 241 11.33 0.35 -19.18
N THR A 242 12.49 -0.11 -19.66
CA THR A 242 12.80 -0.24 -21.08
C THR A 242 11.88 -1.23 -21.82
N VAL A 243 11.33 -2.20 -21.11
CA VAL A 243 10.56 -3.32 -21.69
C VAL A 243 9.20 -3.54 -20.98
N ALA A 244 8.93 -2.83 -19.89
CA ALA A 244 7.65 -2.84 -19.19
C ALA A 244 6.49 -2.39 -20.10
N ARG A 245 5.34 -3.06 -19.97
CA ARG A 245 4.11 -2.83 -20.73
C ARG A 245 3.01 -2.23 -19.86
N PRO A 246 2.05 -1.50 -20.45
CA PRO A 246 0.85 -1.07 -19.75
C PRO A 246 0.19 -2.23 -18.99
N GLY A 247 -0.08 -2.02 -17.70
CA GLY A 247 -0.63 -3.03 -16.79
C GLY A 247 0.41 -3.73 -15.90
N ASP A 248 1.71 -3.65 -16.20
CA ASP A 248 2.76 -4.17 -15.31
C ASP A 248 2.82 -3.36 -14.00
N TYR A 249 3.13 -4.05 -12.90
CA TYR A 249 3.27 -3.45 -11.58
C TYR A 249 4.71 -3.45 -11.09
N LEU A 250 5.11 -2.35 -10.47
CA LEU A 250 6.31 -2.22 -9.67
C LEU A 250 5.91 -1.96 -8.21
N VAL A 251 6.32 -2.83 -7.30
CA VAL A 251 6.17 -2.68 -5.86
C VAL A 251 7.56 -2.48 -5.29
N ILE A 252 7.86 -1.26 -4.83
CA ILE A 252 9.17 -0.95 -4.25
C ILE A 252 9.02 -0.94 -2.74
N GLU A 253 9.60 -1.93 -2.06
CA GLU A 253 9.52 -2.08 -0.61
C GLU A 253 10.54 -1.20 0.11
N ASP A 254 10.31 -0.97 1.41
CA ASP A 254 11.06 -0.03 2.27
C ASP A 254 11.34 1.32 1.59
N SER A 255 10.37 1.79 0.81
CA SER A 255 10.56 2.89 -0.12
C SER A 255 10.74 4.24 0.55
N ILE A 256 10.45 4.33 1.85
CA ILE A 256 10.61 5.57 2.62
C ILE A 256 12.06 6.09 2.57
N VAL A 257 13.04 5.19 2.53
CA VAL A 257 14.46 5.56 2.37
C VAL A 257 14.90 5.69 0.91
N LYS A 258 14.08 5.20 -0.04
CA LYS A 258 14.34 5.18 -1.49
C LYS A 258 13.68 6.36 -2.24
N ARG A 259 12.97 7.26 -1.54
CA ARG A 259 12.12 8.31 -2.12
C ARG A 259 12.82 9.20 -3.15
N ALA A 260 14.06 9.59 -2.90
CA ALA A 260 14.81 10.47 -3.81
C ALA A 260 15.13 9.77 -5.14
N GLU A 261 15.51 8.49 -5.09
CA GLU A 261 15.75 7.67 -6.28
C GLU A 261 14.46 7.42 -7.06
N LEU A 262 13.37 7.12 -6.35
CA LEU A 262 12.04 6.94 -6.94
C LEU A 262 11.56 8.21 -7.64
N LEU A 263 11.67 9.37 -7.00
CA LEU A 263 11.28 10.64 -7.61
C LEU A 263 12.13 10.92 -8.86
N ALA A 264 13.44 10.71 -8.80
CA ALA A 264 14.33 10.92 -9.94
C ALA A 264 14.03 9.96 -11.11
N PHE A 265 13.63 8.72 -10.82
CA PHE A 265 13.15 7.77 -11.83
C PHE A 265 11.85 8.27 -12.47
N LEU A 266 10.84 8.60 -11.66
CA LEU A 266 9.52 9.02 -12.14
C LEU A 266 9.54 10.34 -12.92
N GLU A 267 10.39 11.29 -12.53
CA GLU A 267 10.56 12.53 -13.29
C GLU A 267 11.20 12.30 -14.67
N SER A 268 11.95 11.20 -14.84
CA SER A 268 12.56 10.83 -16.12
C SER A 268 11.68 9.95 -17.00
N ASP A 269 10.60 9.38 -16.47
CA ASP A 269 9.76 8.42 -17.19
C ASP A 269 8.64 9.06 -18.05
N GLY A 270 8.48 10.39 -18.01
CA GLY A 270 7.43 11.06 -18.79
C GLY A 270 5.99 10.77 -18.32
N ARG A 271 5.79 10.49 -17.03
CA ARG A 271 4.51 10.17 -16.38
C ARG A 271 3.88 8.85 -16.85
N ARG A 272 4.72 7.85 -17.11
CA ARG A 272 4.26 6.52 -17.54
C ARG A 272 3.78 5.62 -16.41
N TYR A 273 3.95 6.02 -15.15
CA TYR A 273 3.44 5.27 -14.00
C TYR A 273 2.42 6.08 -13.20
N ALA A 274 1.46 5.37 -12.62
CA ALA A 274 0.56 5.94 -11.63
C ALA A 274 0.69 5.18 -10.30
N LEU A 275 0.55 5.91 -9.20
CA LEU A 275 0.40 5.30 -7.88
C LEU A 275 -0.98 4.66 -7.78
N ASP A 276 -1.05 3.41 -7.36
CA ASP A 276 -2.31 2.74 -7.07
C ASP A 276 -2.67 2.87 -5.57
N THR A 277 -3.59 3.79 -5.27
CA THR A 277 -4.04 4.05 -3.90
C THR A 277 -4.93 2.93 -3.36
N ARG A 278 -5.48 2.05 -4.20
CA ARG A 278 -6.23 0.87 -3.72
C ARG A 278 -5.35 -0.03 -2.86
N TYR A 279 -4.08 -0.17 -3.23
CA TYR A 279 -3.12 -1.01 -2.52
C TYR A 279 -2.31 -0.18 -1.53
N THR A 280 -1.78 0.97 -1.96
CA THR A 280 -0.93 1.84 -1.12
C THR A 280 -1.68 2.34 0.12
N ASP A 281 -3.00 2.58 -0.01
CA ASP A 281 -3.84 3.11 1.07
C ASP A 281 -4.91 2.12 1.54
N ALA A 282 -4.74 0.81 1.28
CA ALA A 282 -5.75 -0.22 1.56
C ALA A 282 -6.22 -0.23 3.03
N PHE A 283 -5.31 0.07 3.96
CA PHE A 283 -5.56 0.12 5.41
C PHE A 283 -5.45 1.55 5.97
N GLY A 284 -5.67 2.56 5.12
CA GLY A 284 -5.31 3.95 5.37
C GLY A 284 -3.96 4.28 4.73
N GLU A 285 -3.63 5.56 4.67
CA GLU A 285 -2.51 6.04 3.87
C GLU A 285 -1.19 5.39 4.25
N ASN A 286 -0.49 4.84 3.24
CA ASN A 286 0.86 4.30 3.36
C ASN A 286 1.03 3.28 4.50
N VAL A 287 0.03 2.42 4.71
CA VAL A 287 0.14 1.29 5.65
C VAL A 287 0.64 0.06 4.87
N THR A 288 1.92 0.11 4.49
CA THR A 288 2.64 -0.86 3.65
C THR A 288 4.15 -0.57 3.74
N SER A 289 5.03 -1.53 3.42
CA SER A 289 6.46 -1.24 3.20
C SER A 289 6.70 -0.39 1.95
N ALA A 290 5.78 -0.45 0.97
CA ALA A 290 5.83 0.27 -0.30
C ALA A 290 5.15 1.66 -0.24
N VAL A 291 5.63 2.51 0.67
CA VAL A 291 5.21 3.90 0.87
C VAL A 291 5.31 4.72 -0.42
N ASP A 292 4.17 5.20 -0.93
CA ASP A 292 4.05 5.96 -2.18
C ASP A 292 4.66 5.24 -3.42
N SER A 293 4.72 3.89 -3.42
CA SER A 293 5.52 3.15 -4.40
C SER A 293 4.93 1.82 -4.88
N ILE A 294 3.60 1.64 -4.80
CA ILE A 294 2.88 0.60 -5.56
C ILE A 294 2.42 1.22 -6.88
N LEU A 295 3.20 0.99 -7.93
CA LEU A 295 3.10 1.69 -9.20
C LEU A 295 2.56 0.76 -10.29
N VAL A 296 1.68 1.28 -11.15
CA VAL A 296 1.23 0.60 -12.36
C VAL A 296 1.71 1.36 -13.59
N ARG A 297 2.25 0.62 -14.57
CA ARG A 297 2.59 1.16 -15.89
C ARG A 297 1.32 1.46 -16.69
N ARG A 298 1.23 2.67 -17.23
CA ARG A 298 0.08 3.18 -18.01
C ARG A 298 0.28 3.04 -19.51
#